data_AF-A0A8I0GZD1-F1
#
_entry.id   AF-A0A8I0GZD1-F1
#
_cell.length_a   1.000
_cell.length_b   1.000
_cell.length_c   1.000
_cell.angle_alpha   90.00
_cell.angle_beta   90.00
_cell.angle_gamma   90.00
#
_symmetry.space_group_name_H-M   'P 1'
#
loop_
_entity.id
_entity.type
_entity.pdbx_description
1 polymer ?
#
loop_
_entity_poly.entity_id
_entity_poly.type
_entity_poly.pdbx_seq_one_letter_code
_entity_poly.pdbx_strand_id
1 'polypeptide(L)' 'FTACGQTAVLYHAELAAALALLPEQTQEEIFRYYFLRQPQRVIGVHIGRTRSTAGRHIRLALQRLRRLMEGNDYE' A
#
# COMPACT_ATOMS: atom_id res chain seq x y z
N PHE A 1 -7.75 2.55 -8.13
CA PHE A 1 -6.88 1.50 -7.55
C PHE A 1 -7.76 0.54 -6.78
N THR A 2 -7.61 -0.77 -7.02
CA THR A 2 -8.51 -1.79 -6.46
C THR A 2 -7.72 -2.73 -5.57
N ALA A 3 -8.17 -2.91 -4.34
CA ALA A 3 -7.58 -3.82 -3.37
C ALA A 3 -8.66 -4.28 -2.38
N CYS A 4 -8.54 -5.48 -1.80
CA CYS A 4 -9.52 -6.05 -0.88
C CYS A 4 -10.97 -6.07 -1.44
N GLY A 5 -11.14 -6.20 -2.76
CA GLY A 5 -12.45 -6.15 -3.42
C GLY A 5 -13.13 -4.77 -3.42
N GLN A 6 -12.41 -3.71 -3.02
CA GLN A 6 -12.89 -2.33 -2.99
C GLN A 6 -12.05 -1.45 -3.93
N THR A 7 -12.66 -0.38 -4.44
CA THR A 7 -11.98 0.56 -5.36
C THR A 7 -11.81 1.92 -4.69
N ALA A 8 -10.57 2.41 -4.62
CA ALA A 8 -10.24 3.77 -4.25
C ALA A 8 -10.04 4.65 -5.49
N VAL A 9 -10.68 5.83 -5.47
CA VAL A 9 -10.49 6.88 -6.47
C VAL A 9 -9.26 7.71 -6.07
N LEU A 10 -8.34 7.89 -7.01
CA LEU A 10 -7.11 8.65 -6.83
C LEU A 10 -7.07 9.75 -7.89
N TYR A 11 -6.63 10.96 -7.49
CA TYR A 11 -6.51 12.09 -8.39
C TYR A 11 -5.35 11.95 -9.39
N HIS A 12 -4.27 11.27 -8.99
CA HIS A 12 -3.08 11.08 -9.84
C HIS A 12 -3.08 9.68 -10.45
N ALA A 13 -3.07 9.61 -11.78
CA ALA A 13 -3.02 8.35 -12.52
C ALA A 13 -1.71 7.59 -12.27
N GLU A 14 -0.58 8.31 -12.20
CA GLU A 14 0.74 7.75 -11.91
C GLU A 14 0.79 7.05 -10.54
N LEU A 15 0.19 7.66 -9.52
CA LEU A 15 0.07 7.04 -8.20
C LEU A 15 -0.75 5.75 -8.25
N ALA A 16 -1.85 5.75 -9.00
CA ALA A 16 -2.68 4.56 -9.17
C ALA A 16 -1.91 3.44 -9.88
N ALA A 17 -1.12 3.77 -10.91
CA ALA A 17 -0.27 2.82 -11.63
C ALA A 17 0.85 2.28 -10.72
N ALA A 18 1.55 3.16 -9.99
CA ALA A 18 2.63 2.76 -9.09
C ALA A 18 2.12 1.85 -7.94
N LEU A 19 0.92 2.12 -7.41
CA LEU A 19 0.26 1.24 -6.44
C LEU A 19 -0.08 -0.12 -7.04
N ALA A 20 -0.55 -0.18 -8.29
CA ALA A 20 -0.87 -1.42 -8.98
C ALA A 20 0.35 -2.30 -9.28
N LEU A 21 1.56 -1.72 -9.33
CA LEU A 21 2.83 -2.44 -9.51
C LEU A 21 3.38 -3.08 -8.22
N LEU A 22 2.79 -2.76 -7.05
CA LEU A 22 3.21 -3.38 -5.79
C LEU A 22 2.67 -4.83 -5.69
N PRO A 23 3.29 -5.71 -4.88
CA PRO A 23 2.70 -7.02 -4.59
C PRO A 23 1.31 -6.90 -3.98
N GLU A 24 0.39 -7.83 -4.28
CA GLU A 24 -1.01 -7.79 -3.82
C GLU A 24 -1.12 -7.62 -2.30
N GLN A 25 -0.37 -8.38 -1.50
CA GLN A 25 -0.36 -8.23 -0.04
C GLN A 25 0.02 -6.79 0.38
N THR A 26 0.98 -6.18 -0.31
CA THR A 26 1.43 -4.81 -0.04
C THR A 26 0.37 -3.78 -0.43
N GLN A 27 -0.32 -4.00 -1.54
CA GLN A 27 -1.47 -3.21 -1.98
C GLN A 27 -2.57 -3.22 -0.90
N GLU A 28 -2.91 -4.39 -0.37
CA GLU A 28 -3.92 -4.54 0.67
C GLU A 28 -3.51 -3.87 1.99
N GLU A 29 -2.26 -4.01 2.42
CA GLU A 29 -1.75 -3.36 3.63
C GLU A 29 -1.80 -1.83 3.52
N ILE A 30 -1.41 -1.26 2.38
CA ILE A 30 -1.54 0.18 2.11
C ILE A 30 -3.02 0.58 2.09
N PHE A 31 -3.87 -0.21 1.42
CA PHE A 31 -5.30 0.05 1.30
C PHE A 31 -5.96 0.14 2.69
N ARG A 32 -5.72 -0.88 3.52
CA ARG A 32 -6.24 -0.96 4.89
C ARG A 32 -5.72 0.18 5.77
N TYR A 33 -4.46 0.58 5.61
CA TYR A 33 -3.86 1.62 6.44
C TYR A 33 -4.32 3.04 6.06
N TYR A 34 -4.27 3.42 4.78
CA TYR A 34 -4.56 4.80 4.36
C TYR A 34 -6.04 5.05 4.02
N PHE A 35 -6.71 4.07 3.41
CA PHE A 35 -8.09 4.25 2.94
C PHE A 35 -9.10 3.80 3.99
N LEU A 36 -8.88 2.64 4.61
CA LEU A 36 -9.75 2.14 5.69
C LEU A 36 -9.35 2.64 7.08
N ARG A 37 -8.21 3.36 7.19
CA ARG A 37 -7.68 3.90 8.47
C ARG A 37 -7.57 2.86 9.58
N GLN A 38 -7.27 1.62 9.23
CA GLN A 38 -7.13 0.54 10.20
C GLN A 38 -5.80 0.66 10.96
N PRO A 39 -5.78 0.46 12.28
CA PRO A 39 -4.54 0.50 13.04
C PRO A 39 -3.65 -0.70 12.69
N GLN A 40 -2.33 -0.52 12.75
CA GLN A 40 -1.34 -1.57 12.41
C GLN A 40 -1.55 -2.90 13.16
N ARG A 41 -2.12 -2.87 14.38
CA ARG A 41 -2.47 -4.09 15.11
C ARG A 41 -3.55 -4.91 14.41
N VAL A 42 -4.57 -4.25 13.86
CA VAL A 42 -5.69 -4.91 13.14
C VAL A 42 -5.19 -5.45 11.80
N ILE A 43 -4.35 -4.67 11.12
CA ILE A 43 -3.69 -5.11 9.88
C ILE A 43 -2.80 -6.33 10.15
N GLY A 44 -2.00 -6.29 11.22
CA GLY A 44 -1.16 -7.41 11.65
C GLY A 44 -1.97 -8.69 11.87
N VAL A 45 -3.10 -8.61 12.59
CA VAL A 45 -4.00 -9.75 12.77
C VAL A 45 -4.49 -10.29 11.43
N HIS A 46 -4.88 -9.41 10.50
CA HIS A 46 -5.36 -9.81 9.18
C HIS A 46 -4.31 -10.57 8.36
N ILE A 47 -3.03 -10.17 8.45
CA ILE A 47 -1.93 -10.82 7.71
C ILE A 47 -1.22 -11.93 8.52
N GLY A 48 -1.73 -12.30 9.70
CA GLY A 48 -1.10 -13.29 10.57
C GLY A 48 0.30 -12.88 11.08
N ARG A 49 0.51 -11.59 11.36
CA ARG A 49 1.77 -11.02 11.83
C ARG A 49 1.57 -10.11 13.05
N THR A 50 2.68 -9.75 13.70
CA THR A 50 2.66 -8.79 14.81
C THR A 50 2.40 -7.37 14.32
N ARG A 51 1.97 -6.50 15.24
CA ARG A 51 1.78 -5.06 14.96
C ARG A 51 3.05 -4.39 14.41
N SER A 52 4.23 -4.74 14.93
CA SER A 52 5.50 -4.17 14.48
C SER A 52 5.90 -4.65 13.09
N THR A 53 5.65 -5.92 12.76
CA THR A 53 5.87 -6.46 11.42
C THR A 53 4.96 -5.78 10.39
N ALA A 54 3.67 -5.61 10.69
CA ALA A 54 2.76 -4.87 9.83
C ALA A 54 3.22 -3.41 9.61
N GLY A 55 3.63 -2.72 10.67
CA GLY A 55 4.19 -1.37 10.57
C GLY A 55 5.47 -1.30 9.71
N ARG A 56 6.35 -2.31 9.81
CA ARG A 56 7.55 -2.41 8.98
C ARG A 56 7.20 -2.65 7.51
N HIS A 57 6.26 -3.55 7.21
CA HIS A 57 5.83 -3.81 5.84
C HIS A 57 5.24 -2.56 5.19
N ILE A 58 4.34 -1.85 5.87
CA ILE A 58 3.77 -0.58 5.39
C ILE A 58 4.87 0.45 5.10
N ARG A 59 5.88 0.56 5.97
CA ARG A 59 7.01 1.48 5.74
C ARG A 59 7.81 1.09 4.48
N LEU A 60 8.13 -0.19 4.32
CA LEU A 60 8.86 -0.69 3.15
C LEU A 60 8.04 -0.53 1.86
N ALA A 61 6.72 -0.72 1.95
CA ALA A 61 5.78 -0.49 0.87
C ALA A 61 5.84 0.95 0.37
N LEU A 62 5.81 1.92 1.28
CA LEU A 62 5.92 3.35 0.96
C LEU A 62 7.28 3.72 0.37
N GLN A 63 8.37 3.13 0.87
CA GLN A 63 9.70 3.33 0.28
C GLN A 63 9.78 2.77 -1.14
N ARG A 64 9.13 1.64 -1.42
CA ARG A 64 9.06 1.08 -2.78
C ARG A 64 8.18 1.93 -3.68
N LEU A 65 7.03 2.39 -3.19
CA LEU A 65 6.14 3.29 -3.92
C LEU A 65 6.86 4.58 -4.31
N ARG A 66 7.60 5.18 -3.37
CA ARG A 66 8.41 6.38 -3.62
C ARG A 66 9.43 6.14 -4.74
N ARG A 67 10.19 5.04 -4.67
CA ARG A 67 11.16 4.70 -5.73
C ARG A 67 10.52 4.46 -7.09
N LEU A 68 9.33 3.87 -7.14
CA LEU A 68 8.59 3.68 -8.39
C LEU A 68 8.16 5.01 -9.00
N MET A 69 7.70 5.94 -8.18
CA MET A 69 7.30 7.27 -8.66
C MET A 69 8.51 8.12 -9.05
N GLU A 70 9.60 8.10 -8.28
CA GLU A 70 10.85 8.81 -8.62
C GLU A 70 11.54 8.22 -9.86
N GLY A 71 11.38 6.92 -10.12
CA GLY A 71 11.93 6.25 -11.31
C GLY A 71 11.09 6.45 -12.57
N ASN A 72 9.79 6.74 -12.43
CA ASN A 72 8.89 7.09 -13.55
C ASN A 72 9.02 8.55 -13.99
N ASP A 73 9.71 9.41 -13.23
CA ASP A 73 9.89 10.84 -13.54
C ASP A 73 10.91 11.10 -14.68
N TYR A 74 11.49 10.04 -15.27
CA TYR A 74 12.55 10.11 -16.29
C TYR A 74 12.18 9.51 -17.66
N GLU A 75 10.87 9.39 -17.98
CA GLU A 75 10.41 9.11 -19.35
C GLU A 75 9.71 10.32 -19.99
#